data_AF-A0A7S7U2C5-F1
#
_entry.id   AF-A0A7S7U2C5-F1
#
_cell.length_a   1.000
_cell.length_b   1.000
_cell.length_c   1.000
_cell.angle_alpha   90.00
_cell.angle_beta   90.00
_cell.angle_gamma   90.00
#
_symmetry.space_group_name_H-M   'P 1'
#
loop_
_entity.id
_entity.type
_entity.pdbx_description
1 polymer ?
#
loop_
_entity_poly.entity_id
_entity_poly.type
_entity_poly.pdbx_seq_one_letter_code
_entity_poly.pdbx_strand_id
1 'polypeptide(L)' 'MQIVRRAKSLGDGTITFSLALGAARQMCRLTTTFQTDKQALSYLHKYRTELEQMARARLASGQLEDGIVVLSML' A
#
# COMPACT_ATOMS: atom_id res chain seq x y z
N MET A 1 2.87 -13.04 8.56
CA MET A 1 2.34 -12.60 7.25
C MET A 1 3.22 -11.47 6.73
N GLN A 2 3.90 -11.72 5.62
CA GLN A 2 5.04 -10.94 5.17
C GLN A 2 4.57 -10.02 4.04
N ILE A 3 4.61 -8.70 4.26
CA ILE A 3 4.61 -7.74 3.15
C ILE A 3 5.84 -8.12 2.31
N VAL A 4 5.58 -8.71 1.15
CA VAL A 4 6.64 -9.20 0.27
C VAL A 4 7.32 -7.95 -0.30
N ARG A 5 8.55 -7.73 0.15
CA ARG A 5 9.36 -6.54 -0.10
C ARG A 5 9.55 -6.32 -1.60
N ARG A 6 8.76 -5.42 -2.17
CA ARG A 6 9.19 -4.60 -3.32
C ARG A 6 8.37 -3.32 -3.37
N ALA A 7 8.50 -2.49 -2.33
CA ALA A 7 8.22 -1.08 -2.49
C ALA A 7 9.23 -0.54 -3.52
N LYS A 8 8.78 -0.37 -4.76
CA LYS A 8 9.54 0.37 -5.77
C LYS A 8 9.04 1.80 -5.71
N SER A 9 9.88 2.71 -5.23
CA SER A 9 9.60 4.13 -5.32
C SER A 9 9.66 4.57 -6.77
N LEU A 10 8.62 5.31 -7.19
CA LEU A 10 8.57 5.90 -8.53
C LEU A 10 9.25 7.28 -8.57
N GLY A 11 9.88 7.72 -7.47
CA GLY A 11 10.53 9.02 -7.34
C GLY A 11 9.58 10.17 -6.95
N ASP A 12 8.30 9.86 -6.77
CA ASP A 12 7.20 10.76 -6.40
C ASP A 12 6.68 10.55 -4.96
N GLY A 13 7.36 9.70 -4.18
CA GLY A 13 6.91 9.29 -2.85
C GLY A 13 5.86 8.17 -2.87
N THR A 14 5.62 7.52 -4.01
CA THR A 14 4.69 6.38 -4.10
C THR A 14 5.40 5.06 -3.85
N ILE A 15 4.81 4.20 -3.02
CA ILE A 15 5.28 2.83 -2.80
C ILE A 15 4.20 1.80 -3.10
N THR A 16 4.60 0.62 -3.55
CA THR A 16 3.71 -0.52 -3.76
C THR A 16 3.93 -1.61 -2.71
N PHE A 17 2.85 -2.26 -2.30
CA PHE A 17 2.88 -3.39 -1.37
C PHE A 17 1.78 -4.39 -1.71
N SER A 18 1.91 -5.63 -1.23
CA SER A 18 0.90 -6.67 -1.42
C SER A 18 0.09 -6.90 -0.15
N LEU A 19 -1.24 -6.76 -0.25
CA LEU A 19 -2.19 -7.12 0.79
C LEU A 19 -2.55 -8.60 0.67
N ALA A 20 -2.44 -9.35 1.77
CA ALA A 20 -2.91 -10.73 1.83
C ALA A 20 -4.43 -10.79 2.12
N LEU A 21 -5.14 -11.53 1.28
CA LEU A 21 -6.59 -11.77 1.33
C LEU A 21 -6.83 -13.28 1.30
N GLY A 22 -6.60 -13.95 2.43
CA GLY A 22 -6.57 -15.41 2.46
C GLY A 22 -5.44 -15.95 1.58
N ALA A 23 -5.79 -16.73 0.55
CA ALA A 23 -4.84 -17.26 -0.44
C ALA A 23 -4.48 -16.24 -1.54
N ALA A 24 -5.29 -15.20 -1.73
CA ALA A 24 -5.05 -14.18 -2.75
C ALA A 24 -4.11 -13.07 -2.25
N ARG A 25 -3.40 -12.44 -3.18
CA ARG A 25 -2.58 -11.26 -2.93
C ARG A 25 -3.08 -10.13 -3.82
N GLN A 26 -3.52 -9.04 -3.20
CA GLN A 26 -3.94 -7.83 -3.89
C GLN A 26 -2.78 -6.84 -3.93
N MET A 27 -2.49 -6.28 -5.10
CA MET A 27 -1.52 -5.20 -5.21
C MET A 27 -2.15 -3.90 -4.69
N CYS A 28 -1.38 -3.17 -3.87
CA CYS A 28 -1.75 -1.88 -3.32
C CYS A 28 -0.66 -0.86 -3.63
N ARG A 29 -1.06 0.38 -3.88
CA ARG A 29 -0.20 1.52 -4.12
C ARG A 29 -0.51 2.58 -3.07
N LEU A 30 0.48 2.95 -2.27
CA LEU A 30 0.40 4.04 -1.29
C LEU A 30 1.16 5.24 -1.81
N THR A 31 0.43 6.33 -2.07
CA THR A 31 1.00 7.62 -2.42
C THR A 31 1.37 8.36 -1.13
N THR A 32 2.63 8.72 -0.98
CA THR A 32 3.14 9.51 0.16
C THR A 32 3.83 10.77 -0.34
N THR A 33 3.96 11.78 0.53
CA THR A 33 4.71 13.00 0.23
C THR A 33 6.19 12.89 0.61
N PHE A 34 6.66 11.69 0.99
CA PHE A 34 8.03 11.49 1.42
C PHE A 34 9.00 11.53 0.25
N GLN A 35 10.13 12.19 0.46
CA GLN A 35 11.18 12.32 -0.55
C GLN A 35 12.07 11.08 -0.64
N THR A 36 11.93 10.14 0.30
CA THR A 36 12.76 8.93 0.35
C THR A 36 11.95 7.68 0.59
N ASP A 37 12.38 6.60 -0.05
CA ASP A 37 11.81 5.26 0.10
C ASP A 37 11.84 4.79 1.55
N LYS A 38 12.90 5.15 2.28
CA LYS A 38 13.07 4.80 3.70
C LYS A 38 11.98 5.41 4.56
N GLN A 39 11.61 6.67 4.30
CA GLN A 39 10.52 7.34 5.03
C GLN A 39 9.17 6.73 4.67
N ALA A 40 8.90 6.49 3.39
CA ALA A 40 7.65 5.86 2.95
C ALA A 40 7.49 4.43 3.51
N LEU A 41 8.57 3.64 3.50
CA LEU A 41 8.60 2.31 4.11
C LEU A 41 8.40 2.38 5.63
N SER A 42 9.09 3.30 6.31
CA SER A 42 8.93 3.50 7.76
C SER A 42 7.48 3.84 8.11
N TYR A 43 6.84 4.70 7.32
CA TYR A 43 5.44 5.05 7.46
C TYR A 43 4.52 3.83 7.23
N LEU A 44 4.72 3.06 6.16
CA LEU A 44 3.97 1.83 5.90
C LEU A 44 4.07 0.85 7.06
N HIS A 45 5.26 0.70 7.65
CA HIS A 45 5.46 -0.17 8.81
C HIS A 45 4.78 0.36 10.07
N LYS A 46 4.79 1.68 10.28
CA LYS A 46 4.16 2.33 11.43
C LYS A 46 2.63 2.22 11.40
N TYR A 47 2.01 2.40 10.24
CA TYR A 47 0.55 2.43 10.07
C TYR A 47 0.02 1.19 9.34
N ARG A 48 0.70 0.05 9.51
CA ARG A 48 0.42 -1.16 8.73
C ARG A 48 -1.03 -1.61 8.88
N THR A 49 -1.53 -1.64 10.11
CA THR A 49 -2.87 -2.14 10.42
C THR A 49 -3.95 -1.25 9.80
N GLU A 50 -3.80 0.06 9.91
CA GLU A 50 -4.72 1.05 9.38
C GLU A 50 -4.73 1.03 7.85
N LEU A 51 -3.55 0.99 7.23
CA LEU A 51 -3.43 0.90 5.77
C LEU A 51 -4.01 -0.43 5.23
N GLU A 52 -3.82 -1.54 5.93
CA GLU A 52 -4.45 -2.82 5.59
C GLU A 52 -5.98 -2.74 5.69
N GLN A 53 -6.52 -2.11 6.74
CA GLN A 53 -7.97 -1.94 6.90
C GLN A 53 -8.56 -1.05 5.80
N MET A 54 -7.92 0.09 5.50
CA MET A 54 -8.30 0.96 4.39
C MET A 54 -8.24 0.22 3.05
N ALA A 55 -7.18 -0.56 2.82
CA ALA A 55 -7.03 -1.32 1.59
C ALA A 55 -8.19 -2.32 1.40
N ARG A 56 -8.58 -3.03 2.47
CA ARG A 56 -9.72 -3.95 2.45
C ARG A 56 -11.03 -3.20 2.22
N ALA A 57 -11.24 -2.06 2.87
CA ALA A 57 -12.44 -1.25 2.69
C ALA A 57 -12.57 -0.76 1.25
N ARG A 58 -11.49 -0.23 0.65
CA ARG A 58 -11.48 0.19 -0.75
C ARG A 58 -11.71 -0.97 -1.70
N LEU A 59 -11.05 -2.10 -1.46
CA LEU A 59 -11.25 -3.30 -2.27
C LEU A 59 -12.70 -3.79 -2.21
N ALA A 60 -13.31 -3.84 -1.02
CA ALA A 60 -14.71 -4.24 -0.86
C ALA A 60 -15.68 -3.27 -1.55
N SER A 61 -15.32 -1.98 -1.63
CA SER A 61 -16.08 -0.97 -2.36
C SER A 61 -15.82 -0.95 -3.88
N GLY A 62 -14.89 -1.77 -4.38
CA GLY A 62 -14.51 -1.78 -5.80
C GLY A 62 -13.68 -0.57 -6.26
N GLN A 63 -13.15 0.23 -5.33
CA GLN A 63 -12.31 1.39 -5.63
C GLN A 63 -10.89 0.96 -6.00
N LEU A 64 -10.75 0.51 -7.25
CA LEU A 64 -9.50 0.04 -7.83
C LEU A 64 -9.15 0.87 -9.06
N GLU A 65 -7.86 1.22 -9.20
CA GLU A 65 -7.31 1.80 -10.42
C GLU A 65 -6.49 0.71 -11.12
N ASP A 66 -6.86 0.32 -12.34
CA ASP A 66 -6.19 -0.74 -13.11
C ASP A 66 -6.03 -2.07 -12.33
N GLY A 67 -7.00 -2.38 -11.47
CA GLY A 67 -6.98 -3.55 -10.59
C GLY A 67 -6.04 -3.42 -9.38
N ILE A 68 -5.54 -2.23 -9.09
CA ILE A 68 -4.69 -1.90 -7.95
C ILE A 68 -5.48 -1.08 -6.93
N VAL A 69 -5.37 -1.43 -5.65
CA VAL A 69 -5.94 -0.60 -4.58
C VAL A 69 -5.03 0.61 -4.39
N VAL A 70 -5.54 1.81 -4.64
CA VAL A 70 -4.78 3.04 -4.43
C VAL A 70 -5.16 3.66 -3.09
N LEU A 71 -4.15 3.98 -2.30
CA LEU A 71 -4.23 4.61 -0.99
C LEU A 71 -3.40 5.90 -0.99
N SER A 72 -3.79 6.80 -0.11
CA SER A 72 -3.03 8.01 0.23
C SER A 72 -2.63 7.92 1.70
N MET A 73 -1.65 8.72 2.13
CA MET A 73 -1.35 8.87 3.56
C MET A 73 -2.63 9.23 4.35
N LEU A 74 -2.72 8.67 5.56
CA LEU A 74 -3.62 9.09 6.63
C LEU A 74 -3.34 10.54 7.03
#